data_AF-A0A537LEK1-F1
#
_entry.id   AF-A0A537LEK1-F1
#
_cell.length_a   1.000
_cell.length_b   1.000
_cell.length_c   1.000
_cell.angle_alpha   90.00
_cell.angle_beta   90.00
_cell.angle_gamma   90.00
#
_symmetry.space_group_name_H-M   'P 1'
#
loop_
_entity.id
_entity.type
_entity.pdbx_description
1 polymer ?
#
loop_
_entity_poly.entity_id
_entity_poly.type
_entity_poly.pdbx_seq_one_letter_code
_entity_poly.pdbx_strand_id
1 'polypeptide(L)'
;MAETLLGTFRPSAADPWDRAKAAHLLGRAGFGGTPDDIARLAGMRFEDAVEELLEYERISDEPFPEVDFSEVRELAQALVDLRRGGAAEREVREA
;
A
#
# COMPACT_ATOMS: atom_id res chain seq x y z
N MET A 1 -5.78 -25.83 27.83
CA MET A 1 -5.61 -25.31 26.45
C MET A 1 -4.44 -24.36 26.51
N ALA A 2 -3.31 -24.74 25.91
CA ALA A 2 -2.08 -23.94 26.00
C ALA A 2 -2.28 -22.63 25.23
N GLU A 3 -2.30 -21.53 25.98
CA GLU A 3 -2.24 -20.18 25.47
C GLU A 3 -0.96 -20.06 24.63
N THR A 4 -1.12 -20.04 23.31
CA THR A 4 -0.01 -19.79 22.40
C THR A 4 0.35 -18.33 22.55
N LEU A 5 1.25 -18.04 23.51
CA LEU A 5 1.91 -16.75 23.61
C LEU A 5 2.53 -16.47 22.24
N LEU A 6 2.09 -15.41 21.58
CA LEU A 6 2.68 -14.87 20.35
C LEU A 6 4.15 -14.54 20.64
N GLY A 7 5.03 -15.51 20.48
CA GLY A 7 6.46 -15.34 20.66
C GLY A 7 7.04 -14.49 19.54
N THR A 8 8.06 -13.71 19.86
CA THR A 8 8.84 -12.97 18.85
C THR A 8 9.36 -13.94 17.81
N PHE A 9 9.07 -13.67 16.53
CA PHE A 9 9.61 -14.41 15.41
C PHE A 9 11.14 -14.32 15.43
N ARG A 10 11.82 -15.46 15.33
CA ARG A 10 13.28 -15.54 15.22
C ARG A 10 13.64 -16.40 14.02
N PRO A 11 14.21 -15.81 12.96
CA PRO A 11 14.62 -16.56 11.79
C PRO A 11 15.53 -17.74 12.15
N SER A 12 15.31 -18.87 11.51
CA SER A 12 16.13 -20.07 11.64
C SER A 12 16.33 -20.73 10.28
N ALA A 13 17.21 -21.73 10.19
CA ALA A 13 17.37 -22.48 8.95
C ALA A 13 16.07 -23.20 8.52
N ALA A 14 15.24 -23.64 9.47
CA ALA A 14 13.98 -24.31 9.20
C ALA A 14 12.83 -23.33 8.90
N ASP A 15 12.94 -22.09 9.37
CA ASP A 15 11.95 -21.03 9.14
C ASP A 15 12.67 -19.69 8.90
N PRO A 16 13.20 -19.48 7.69
CA PRO A 16 14.07 -18.35 7.40
C PRO A 16 13.29 -17.04 7.26
N TRP A 17 13.96 -15.90 7.43
CA TRP A 17 13.44 -14.66 6.88
C TRP A 17 13.50 -14.73 5.35
N ASP A 18 12.39 -14.50 4.68
CA ASP A 18 12.26 -14.69 3.24
C ASP A 18 11.36 -13.60 2.62
N ARG A 19 11.30 -13.62 1.29
CA ARG A 19 10.53 -12.65 0.50
C ARG A 19 9.04 -12.65 0.85
N ALA A 20 8.46 -13.80 1.17
CA ALA A 20 7.03 -13.89 1.50
C ALA A 20 6.75 -13.27 2.88
N LYS A 21 7.64 -13.49 3.86
CA LYS A 21 7.55 -12.88 5.18
C LYS A 21 7.80 -11.36 5.13
N ALA A 22 8.73 -10.90 4.28
CA ALA A 22 8.93 -9.47 4.03
C ALA A 22 7.68 -8.81 3.44
N ALA A 23 7.06 -9.43 2.43
CA ALA A 23 5.79 -8.95 1.88
C ALA A 23 4.66 -8.96 2.93
N HIS A 24 4.60 -10.00 3.77
CA HIS A 24 3.63 -10.05 4.86
C HIS A 24 3.83 -8.90 5.85
N LEU A 25 5.08 -8.63 6.26
CA LEU A 25 5.41 -7.53 7.17
C LEU A 25 4.96 -6.19 6.58
N LEU A 26 5.30 -5.89 5.33
CA LEU A 26 4.87 -4.66 4.65
C LEU A 26 3.35 -4.54 4.50
N GLY A 27 2.65 -5.67 4.30
CA GLY A 27 1.20 -5.72 4.27
C GLY A 27 0.54 -5.46 5.63
N ARG A 28 1.28 -5.66 6.73
CA ARG A 28 0.83 -5.34 8.09
C ARG A 28 1.23 -3.92 8.51
N ALA A 29 2.34 -3.42 8.00
CA ALA A 29 2.80 -2.06 8.23
C ALA A 29 2.00 -1.01 7.44
N GLY A 30 1.25 -1.42 6.41
CA GLY A 30 0.42 -0.51 5.61
C GLY A 30 -0.15 -1.20 4.37
N PHE A 31 0.16 -0.66 3.19
CA PHE A 31 -0.43 -1.09 1.91
C PHE A 31 0.36 -2.17 1.17
N GLY A 32 1.34 -2.83 1.81
CA GLY A 32 2.05 -3.97 1.21
C GLY A 32 3.36 -3.67 0.48
N GLY A 33 3.72 -2.39 0.32
CA GLY A 33 4.95 -1.97 -0.37
C GLY A 33 5.01 -2.37 -1.85
N THR A 34 6.03 -1.87 -2.55
CA THR A 34 6.31 -2.25 -3.94
C THR A 34 7.10 -3.56 -4.03
N PRO A 35 7.19 -4.20 -5.21
CA PRO A 35 8.07 -5.36 -5.40
C PRO A 35 9.53 -5.09 -5.02
N ASP A 36 10.00 -3.86 -5.21
CA ASP A 36 11.36 -3.42 -4.85
C ASP A 36 11.51 -3.26 -3.33
N ASP A 37 10.51 -2.71 -2.64
CA ASP A 37 10.51 -2.65 -1.17
C ASP A 37 10.57 -4.04 -0.55
N ILE A 38 9.79 -4.98 -1.10
CA ILE A 38 9.79 -6.37 -0.65
C ILE A 38 11.18 -7.00 -0.85
N ALA A 39 11.81 -6.80 -2.01
CA ALA A 39 13.13 -7.35 -2.30
C ALA A 39 14.20 -6.75 -1.36
N ARG A 40 14.10 -5.45 -1.09
CA ARG A 40 14.99 -4.73 -0.18
C ARG A 40 14.88 -5.25 1.26
N LEU A 41 13.67 -5.34 1.82
CA LEU A 41 13.46 -5.88 3.18
C LEU A 41 13.86 -7.36 3.28
N ALA A 42 13.61 -8.16 2.25
CA ALA A 42 14.01 -9.57 2.23
C ALA A 42 15.54 -9.76 2.24
N GLY A 43 16.30 -8.76 1.74
CA GLY A 43 17.76 -8.75 1.81
C GLY A 43 18.34 -8.31 3.15
N MET A 44 17.51 -7.81 4.07
CA MET A 44 17.91 -7.37 5.40
C MET A 44 17.83 -8.51 6.41
N ARG A 45 18.47 -8.34 7.56
CA ARG A 45 18.12 -9.16 8.72
C ARG A 45 16.70 -8.80 9.15
N PHE A 46 15.96 -9.78 9.68
CA PHE A 46 14.59 -9.57 10.16
C PHE A 46 14.50 -8.39 11.15
N GLU A 47 15.45 -8.31 12.10
CA GLU A 47 15.46 -7.25 13.10
C GLU A 47 15.64 -5.87 12.47
N ASP A 48 16.57 -5.74 11.52
CA ASP A 48 16.84 -4.47 10.82
C ASP A 48 15.63 -4.02 10.00
N ALA A 49 14.93 -4.96 9.36
CA ALA A 49 13.71 -4.68 8.60
C ALA A 49 12.57 -4.19 9.48
N VAL A 50 12.45 -4.70 10.71
CA VAL A 50 11.47 -4.22 11.69
C VAL A 50 11.86 -2.86 12.24
N GLU A 51 13.13 -2.67 12.60
CA GLU A 51 13.64 -1.40 13.14
C GLU A 51 13.40 -0.25 12.16
N GLU A 52 13.69 -0.45 10.87
CA GLU A 52 13.47 0.58 9.84
C GLU A 52 12.01 1.04 9.75
N LEU A 53 11.05 0.13 9.94
CA LEU A 53 9.62 0.46 9.93
C LEU A 53 9.17 1.19 11.20
N LEU A 54 9.94 1.09 12.28
CA LEU A 54 9.63 1.71 13.57
C LEU A 54 10.41 2.98 13.83
N GLU A 55 11.37 3.34 12.97
CA GLU A 55 12.22 4.53 13.11
C GLU A 55 11.49 5.84 12.73
N TYR A 56 10.28 6.04 13.25
CA TYR A 56 9.42 7.18 12.94
C TYR A 56 10.03 8.52 13.38
N GLU A 57 10.92 8.53 14.38
CA GLU A 57 11.58 9.76 14.85
C GLU A 57 12.49 10.40 13.80
N ARG A 58 12.86 9.65 12.76
CA ARG A 58 13.58 10.20 11.60
C ARG A 58 12.68 10.90 10.59
N ILE A 59 11.37 10.69 10.68
CA ILE A 59 10.39 11.30 9.80
C ILE A 59 10.09 12.69 10.34
N SER A 60 10.11 13.68 9.45
CA SER A 60 9.78 15.06 9.83
C SER A 60 8.30 15.18 10.20
N ASP A 61 8.01 15.90 11.29
CA ASP A 61 6.65 16.29 11.69
C ASP A 61 6.11 17.47 10.88
N GLU A 62 6.87 17.99 9.91
CA GLU A 62 6.40 19.04 9.01
C GLU A 62 5.17 18.55 8.24
N PRO A 63 4.12 19.38 8.12
CA PRO A 63 2.93 18.98 7.38
C PRO A 63 3.30 18.67 5.94
N PHE A 64 2.74 17.59 5.41
CA PHE A 64 2.82 17.30 3.99
C PHE A 64 2.25 18.49 3.19
N PRO A 65 2.85 18.84 2.04
CA PRO A 65 2.27 19.84 1.17
C PRO A 65 0.85 19.43 0.79
N GLU A 66 -0.03 20.41 0.61
CA GLU A 66 -1.38 20.13 0.10
C GLU A 66 -1.28 19.41 -1.25
N VAL A 67 -1.96 18.28 -1.34
CA VAL A 67 -2.02 17.50 -2.58
C VAL A 67 -3.00 18.20 -3.52
N ASP A 68 -2.53 18.58 -4.71
CA ASP A 68 -3.41 19.11 -5.74
C ASP A 68 -4.19 17.98 -6.44
N PHE A 69 -5.50 17.95 -6.18
CA PHE A 69 -6.43 17.02 -6.81
C PHE A 69 -7.21 17.65 -7.99
N SER A 70 -6.74 18.78 -8.54
CA SER A 70 -7.38 19.48 -9.67
C SER A 70 -7.60 18.55 -10.86
N GLU A 71 -6.55 17.86 -11.32
CA GLU A 71 -6.61 16.93 -12.45
C GLU A 71 -7.62 15.80 -12.24
N VAL A 72 -7.68 15.22 -11.03
CA VAL A 72 -8.62 14.15 -10.69
C VAL A 72 -10.06 14.67 -10.69
N ARG A 73 -10.30 15.89 -10.18
CA ARG A 73 -11.62 16.53 -10.23
C ARG A 73 -12.06 16.85 -11.65
N GLU A 74 -11.17 17.39 -12.46
CA GLU A 74 -11.46 17.70 -13.87
C GLU A 74 -11.79 16.43 -14.66
N LEU A 75 -11.01 15.36 -14.47
CA LEU A 75 -11.30 14.05 -15.05
C LEU A 75 -12.67 13.52 -14.60
N ALA A 76 -12.97 13.58 -13.31
CA ALA A 76 -14.26 13.13 -12.77
C ALA A 76 -15.43 13.93 -13.37
N GLN A 77 -15.28 15.25 -13.51
CA GLN A 77 -16.29 16.10 -14.14
C GLN A 77 -16.49 15.76 -15.62
N ALA A 78 -15.40 15.59 -16.36
CA ALA A 78 -15.45 15.20 -17.78
C ALA A 78 -16.16 13.85 -17.98
N LEU A 79 -15.91 12.86 -17.10
CA LEU A 79 -16.60 11.56 -17.13
C LEU A 79 -18.10 11.68 -16.84
N VAL A 80 -18.50 12.56 -15.91
CA VAL A 80 -19.91 12.83 -15.61
C VAL A 80 -20.60 13.50 -16.81
N ASP A 81 -19.95 14.46 -17.44
CA ASP A 81 -20.53 15.19 -18.58
C ASP A 81 -20.64 14.29 -19.81
N LEU A 82 -19.65 13.42 -20.06
CA LEU A 82 -19.73 12.38 -21.08
C LEU A 82 -20.94 11.44 -20.84
N ARG A 83 -21.13 10.99 -19.60
CA ARG A 83 -22.28 10.14 -19.23
C ARG A 83 -23.61 10.85 -19.43
N ARG A 84 -23.69 12.15 -19.12
CA ARG A 84 -24.90 12.96 -19.34
C ARG A 84 -25.16 13.19 -20.83
N GLY A 85 -24.12 13.45 -21.61
CA GLY A 85 -24.20 13.61 -23.07
C GLY A 85 -24.60 12.33 -23.80
N GLY A 86 -24.20 11.16 -23.27
CA GLY A 86 -24.60 9.84 -23.77
C GLY A 86 -26.07 9.46 -23.52
N ALA A 87 -26.84 10.22 -22.74
CA ALA A 87 -28.29 10.02 -22.64
C ALA A 87 -29.02 10.27 -23.98
N ALA A 88 -28.37 10.94 -24.95
CA ALA A 88 -28.86 11.11 -26.32
C ALA A 88 -28.79 9.83 -27.17
N GLU A 89 -28.04 8.80 -26.77
CA GLU A 89 -27.91 7.56 -27.54
C GLU A 89 -29.22 6.75 -27.58
N ARG A 90 -30.15 7.00 -26.65
CA ARG A 90 -31.51 6.41 -26.66
C ARG A 90 -32.44 7.07 -27.69
N GLU A 91 -32.34 8.38 -27.90
CA GLU A 91 -33.16 9.09 -28.89
C GLU A 91 -32.81 8.69 -30.33
N VAL A 92 -31.54 8.34 -30.61
CA VAL A 92 -31.10 7.90 -31.94
C VAL A 92 -31.52 6.46 -32.26
N ARG A 93 -31.85 5.64 -31.25
CA ARG A 93 -32.27 4.24 -31.46
C ARG A 93 -33.79 4.08 -31.55
N GLU A 94 -34.54 5.07 -31.10
CA GLU A 94 -36.01 5.11 -31.13
C GLU A 94 -36.58 5.96 -32.29
N ALA A 95 -35.72 6.58 -33.12
CA ALA A 95 -36.05 7.26 -34.37
C ALA A 95 -35.77 6.36 -35.60
#